data_AF-A0A6N7KX79-F1
#
_entry.id   AF-A0A6N7KX79-F1
#
_cell.length_a   1.000
_cell.length_b   1.000
_cell.length_c   1.000
_cell.angle_alpha   90.00
_cell.angle_beta   90.00
_cell.angle_gamma   90.00
#
_symmetry.space_group_name_H-M   'P 1'
#
loop_
_entity.id
_entity.type
_entity.pdbx_description
1 polymer ?
#
loop_
_entity_poly.entity_id
_entity_poly.type
_entity_poly.pdbx_seq_one_letter_code
_entity_poly.pdbx_strand_id
1 'polypeptide(L)'
;MAAVRPQKAVRRTLQWLALTVLLVLGVVELLGGTGGLLGPPRTSADVARATVEDLAQRIGCTADITADTTDLRQGLCTLGEDEVWIATFPTTGAQKAWTSEAEAYGGSYLVGDRWVLVVSDTTADLLHAKLGGVITGGADHTGHADHADRADHSDHGDHAEETGHDPSGAG
;
A
#
# COMPACT_ATOMS: atom_id res chain seq x y z
N MET A 1 35.06 42.43 -28.23
CA MET A 1 34.88 40.97 -28.42
C MET A 1 35.27 40.30 -27.10
N ALA A 2 34.30 39.80 -26.32
CA ALA A 2 34.55 39.20 -25.02
C ALA A 2 34.83 37.70 -25.18
N ALA A 3 35.94 37.21 -24.63
CA ALA A 3 36.31 35.80 -24.67
C ALA A 3 35.44 34.99 -23.70
N VAL A 4 34.66 34.05 -24.22
CA VAL A 4 33.91 33.06 -23.44
C VAL A 4 34.91 32.14 -22.73
N ARG A 5 35.03 32.27 -21.40
CA ARG A 5 35.86 31.37 -20.58
C ARG A 5 35.22 29.97 -20.51
N PRO A 6 35.99 28.87 -20.53
CA PRO A 6 35.45 27.52 -20.58
C PRO A 6 34.86 27.09 -19.22
N GLN A 7 33.60 27.45 -18.99
CA GLN A 7 32.81 27.09 -17.79
C GLN A 7 32.72 25.57 -17.54
N LYS A 8 32.91 24.75 -18.58
CA LYS A 8 32.85 23.27 -18.51
C LYS A 8 34.07 22.64 -17.84
N ALA A 9 35.25 23.26 -17.94
CA ALA A 9 36.47 22.72 -17.34
C ALA A 9 36.46 22.84 -15.81
N VAL A 10 35.93 23.97 -15.29
CA VAL A 10 35.84 24.26 -13.86
C VAL A 10 34.78 23.39 -13.15
N ARG A 11 33.65 23.09 -13.81
CA ARG A 11 32.61 22.21 -13.24
C ARG A 11 33.06 20.75 -13.16
N ARG A 12 33.83 20.27 -14.15
CA ARG A 12 34.41 18.93 -14.13
C ARG A 12 35.45 18.78 -13.03
N THR A 13 36.36 19.75 -12.85
CA THR A 13 37.34 19.69 -11.76
C THR A 13 36.69 19.76 -10.38
N LEU A 14 35.61 20.54 -10.21
CA LEU A 14 34.86 20.61 -8.96
C LEU A 14 34.12 19.29 -8.65
N GLN A 15 33.55 18.62 -9.67
CA GLN A 15 32.91 17.30 -9.51
C GLN A 15 33.89 16.20 -9.12
N TRP A 16 35.10 16.18 -9.70
CA TRP A 16 36.13 15.20 -9.32
C TRP A 16 36.62 15.40 -7.88
N LEU A 17 36.78 16.65 -7.44
CA LEU A 17 37.17 16.96 -6.05
C LEU A 17 36.11 16.52 -5.03
N ALA A 18 34.82 16.76 -5.32
CA ALA A 18 33.72 16.31 -4.45
C ALA A 18 33.65 14.79 -4.31
N LEU A 19 33.89 14.06 -5.42
CA LEU A 19 33.90 12.59 -5.43
C LEU A 19 35.08 12.02 -4.64
N THR A 20 36.26 12.65 -4.71
CA THR A 20 37.42 12.27 -3.88
C THR A 20 37.21 12.57 -2.39
N VAL A 21 36.56 13.67 -2.02
CA VAL A 21 36.26 14.00 -0.61
C VAL A 21 35.24 13.00 -0.03
N LEU A 22 34.19 12.64 -0.78
CA LEU A 22 33.22 11.61 -0.35
C LEU A 22 33.86 10.23 -0.18
N LEU A 23 34.79 9.85 -1.06
CA LEU A 23 35.52 8.58 -0.94
C LEU A 23 36.40 8.53 0.32
N VAL A 24 37.09 9.64 0.65
CA VAL A 24 37.94 9.72 1.86
C VAL A 24 37.11 9.74 3.14
N LEU A 25 35.94 10.40 3.15
CA LEU A 25 35.01 10.37 4.29
C LEU A 25 34.37 8.99 4.52
N GLY A 26 34.14 8.21 3.46
CA GLY A 26 33.60 6.85 3.58
C GLY A 26 34.56 5.80 4.15
N VAL A 27 35.88 6.02 4.08
CA VAL A 27 36.89 5.06 4.57
C VAL A 27 37.21 5.24 6.06
N VAL A 28 36.97 6.42 6.64
CA VAL A 28 37.26 6.70 8.07
C VAL A 28 36.26 6.00 9.02
N GLU A 29 35.04 5.67 8.57
CA GLU A 29 34.03 4.98 9.37
C GLU A 29 34.28 3.46 9.54
N LEU A 30 35.28 2.87 8.88
CA LEU A 30 35.50 1.41 8.91
C LEU A 30 36.54 0.93 9.93
N LEU A 31 37.16 1.81 10.73
CA LEU A 31 38.24 1.43 11.66
C LEU A 31 38.07 1.96 13.09
N GLY A 32 36.89 2.46 13.47
CA GLY A 32 36.65 3.17 14.74
C GLY A 32 35.64 2.56 15.72
N GLY A 33 35.20 1.31 15.56
CA GLY A 33 34.11 0.74 16.37
C GLY A 33 34.53 -0.39 17.33
N THR A 34 35.26 -0.09 18.40
CA THR A 34 35.38 -0.98 19.57
C THR A 34 34.19 -0.74 20.51
N GLY A 35 33.22 -1.64 20.55
CA GLY A 35 32.16 -1.59 21.57
C GLY A 35 31.09 -2.66 21.46
N GLY A 36 31.04 -3.58 22.44
CA GLY A 36 29.78 -4.21 22.87
C GLY A 36 29.52 -5.67 22.50
N LEU A 37 30.36 -6.61 22.94
CA LEU A 37 29.91 -7.99 23.17
C LEU A 37 29.11 -8.01 24.49
N LEU A 38 27.79 -7.78 24.44
CA LEU A 38 26.77 -8.13 25.45
C LEU A 38 25.41 -7.55 25.01
N GLY A 39 24.84 -8.08 23.94
CA GLY A 39 23.40 -7.92 23.66
C GLY A 39 22.61 -8.95 24.49
N PRO A 40 21.46 -8.60 25.10
CA PRO A 40 20.63 -9.59 25.79
C PRO A 40 20.23 -10.72 24.83
N PRO A 41 19.99 -11.94 25.34
CA PRO A 41 19.55 -13.04 24.49
C PRO A 41 18.29 -12.60 23.73
N ARG A 42 18.38 -12.55 22.40
CA ARG A 42 17.21 -12.38 21.55
C ARG A 42 16.31 -13.57 21.84
N THR A 43 15.19 -13.30 22.50
CA THR A 43 14.15 -14.26 22.79
C THR A 43 13.77 -14.95 21.49
N SER A 44 14.15 -16.21 21.34
CA SER A 44 13.67 -17.06 20.25
C SER A 44 12.21 -17.40 20.54
N ALA A 45 11.29 -16.51 20.17
CA ALA A 45 9.85 -16.79 20.11
C ALA A 45 9.02 -15.73 19.34
N ASP A 46 9.63 -14.93 18.48
CA ASP A 46 8.89 -14.31 17.37
C ASP A 46 9.16 -15.21 16.17
N VAL A 47 8.16 -15.91 15.66
CA VAL A 47 8.22 -16.28 14.24
C VAL A 47 8.34 -14.94 13.54
N ALA A 48 9.55 -14.59 13.09
CA ALA A 48 9.87 -13.24 12.64
C ALA A 48 8.81 -12.80 11.64
N ARG A 49 7.93 -11.90 12.08
CA ARG A 49 6.81 -11.48 11.25
C ARG A 49 7.38 -10.75 10.05
N ALA A 50 6.79 -11.04 8.89
CA ALA A 50 7.24 -10.46 7.64
C ALA A 50 7.07 -8.93 7.70
N THR A 51 8.16 -8.21 7.46
CA THR A 51 8.15 -6.76 7.22
C THR A 51 7.76 -6.45 5.78
N VAL A 52 7.49 -5.18 5.47
CA VAL A 52 7.22 -4.74 4.08
C VAL A 52 8.42 -5.09 3.19
N GLU A 53 9.63 -4.85 3.68
CA GLU A 53 10.89 -5.12 3.00
C GLU A 53 11.12 -6.62 2.80
N ASP A 54 10.81 -7.46 3.80
CA ASP A 54 10.92 -8.92 3.68
C ASP A 54 9.95 -9.46 2.61
N LEU A 55 8.70 -8.98 2.61
CA LEU A 55 7.69 -9.39 1.63
C LEU A 55 8.10 -8.98 0.22
N ALA A 56 8.51 -7.73 0.05
CA ALA A 56 9.00 -7.20 -1.23
C ALA A 56 10.17 -8.05 -1.76
N GLN A 57 11.16 -8.32 -0.91
CA GLN A 57 12.33 -9.10 -1.29
C GLN A 57 11.95 -10.55 -1.64
N ARG A 58 11.03 -11.18 -0.91
CA ARG A 58 10.54 -12.52 -1.21
C ARG A 58 9.83 -12.57 -2.56
N ILE A 59 9.09 -11.55 -2.96
CA ILE A 59 8.44 -11.51 -4.28
C ILE A 59 9.36 -11.07 -5.41
N GLY A 60 10.52 -10.49 -5.09
CA GLY A 60 11.58 -10.14 -6.04
C GLY A 60 11.62 -8.66 -6.41
N CYS A 61 11.07 -7.79 -5.56
CA CYS A 61 11.09 -6.34 -5.72
C CYS A 61 11.73 -5.65 -4.50
N THR A 62 12.01 -4.36 -4.62
CA THR A 62 12.37 -3.50 -3.50
C THR A 62 11.21 -2.54 -3.27
N ALA A 63 10.71 -2.46 -2.04
CA ALA A 63 9.61 -1.56 -1.71
C ALA A 63 10.12 -0.14 -1.42
N ASP A 64 9.45 0.83 -2.01
CA ASP A 64 9.48 2.23 -1.58
C ASP A 64 8.43 2.42 -0.48
N ILE A 65 8.87 2.80 0.72
CA ILE A 65 7.98 2.98 1.87
C ILE A 65 7.15 4.25 1.69
N THR A 66 5.84 4.09 1.61
CA THR A 66 4.87 5.17 1.37
C THR A 66 4.16 5.61 2.64
N ALA A 67 4.08 4.73 3.65
CA ALA A 67 3.58 5.07 4.97
C ALA A 67 4.30 4.26 6.07
N ASP A 68 4.56 4.90 7.20
CA ASP A 68 5.11 4.28 8.40
C ASP A 68 4.46 4.93 9.61
N THR A 69 3.37 4.33 10.08
CA THR A 69 2.57 4.86 11.18
C THR A 69 2.49 3.83 12.31
N THR A 70 1.89 4.22 13.43
CA THR A 70 1.62 3.28 14.52
C THR A 70 0.60 2.20 14.14
N ASP A 71 -0.21 2.45 13.10
CA ASP A 71 -1.35 1.63 12.72
C ASP A 71 -0.99 0.66 11.59
N LEU A 72 -0.05 1.02 10.71
CA LEU A 72 0.49 0.18 9.65
C LEU A 72 1.81 0.72 9.10
N ARG A 73 2.58 -0.18 8.48
CA ARG A 73 3.69 0.17 7.59
C ARG A 73 3.36 -0.30 6.19
N GLN A 74 3.49 0.58 5.20
CA GLN A 74 3.15 0.31 3.81
C GLN A 74 4.27 0.72 2.86
N GLY A 75 4.45 -0.07 1.81
CA GLY A 75 5.28 0.28 0.67
C GLY A 75 4.63 -0.08 -0.65
N LEU A 76 5.19 0.46 -1.71
CA LEU A 76 4.85 0.14 -3.09
C LEU A 76 6.08 -0.43 -3.78
N CYS A 77 5.90 -1.46 -4.60
CA CYS A 77 6.93 -1.90 -5.52
C CYS A 77 6.34 -2.29 -6.87
N THR A 78 7.18 -2.33 -7.90
CA THR A 78 6.80 -2.81 -9.23
C THR A 78 7.32 -4.22 -9.45
N LEU A 79 6.44 -5.13 -9.88
CA LEU A 79 6.77 -6.50 -10.27
C LEU A 79 6.40 -6.70 -11.74
N GLY A 80 7.39 -6.57 -12.63
CA GLY A 80 7.13 -6.57 -14.07
C GLY A 80 6.38 -5.31 -14.49
N GLU A 81 5.16 -5.44 -14.99
CA GLU A 81 4.26 -4.32 -15.33
C GLU A 81 3.22 -4.02 -14.25
N ASP A 82 3.15 -4.85 -13.20
CA ASP A 82 2.17 -4.70 -12.11
C ASP A 82 2.74 -3.89 -10.94
N GLU A 83 1.90 -3.04 -10.36
CA GLU A 83 2.15 -2.41 -9.07
C GLU A 83 1.66 -3.30 -7.92
N VAL A 84 2.48 -3.43 -6.88
CA VAL A 84 2.20 -4.23 -5.70
C VAL A 84 2.24 -3.33 -4.47
N TRP A 85 1.08 -3.07 -3.87
CA TRP A 85 1.01 -2.41 -2.57
C TRP A 85 1.16 -3.44 -1.47
N ILE A 86 2.08 -3.20 -0.54
CA ILE A 86 2.41 -4.12 0.55
C ILE A 86 2.15 -3.40 1.86
N ALA A 87 1.23 -3.90 2.68
CA ALA A 87 0.93 -3.37 4.00
C ALA A 87 1.21 -4.42 5.09
N THR A 88 1.82 -3.99 6.19
CA THR A 88 2.02 -4.81 7.40
C THR A 88 1.42 -4.11 8.61
N PHE A 89 0.89 -4.90 9.54
CA PHE A 89 0.06 -4.42 10.63
C PHE A 89 0.60 -4.82 12.00
N PRO A 90 0.36 -4.01 13.05
CA PRO A 90 0.76 -4.32 14.42
C PRO A 90 -0.10 -5.42 15.05
N THR A 91 -1.33 -5.63 14.58
CA THR A 91 -2.23 -6.68 15.08
C THR A 91 -3.04 -7.32 13.94
N THR A 92 -3.46 -8.57 14.13
CA THR A 92 -4.38 -9.26 13.19
C THR A 92 -5.73 -8.55 13.13
N GLY A 93 -6.15 -7.90 14.22
CA GLY A 93 -7.37 -7.09 14.24
C GLY A 93 -7.27 -5.86 13.33
N ALA A 94 -6.15 -5.14 13.37
CA ALA A 94 -5.91 -3.98 12.50
C ALA A 94 -5.88 -4.38 11.02
N GLN A 95 -5.21 -5.50 10.69
CA GLN A 95 -5.22 -6.06 9.35
C GLN A 95 -6.63 -6.38 8.85
N LYS A 96 -7.43 -7.09 9.66
CA LYS A 96 -8.80 -7.48 9.29
C LYS A 96 -9.70 -6.26 9.09
N ALA A 97 -9.63 -5.29 10.00
CA ALA A 97 -10.38 -4.05 9.88
C ALA A 97 -10.01 -3.31 8.58
N TRP A 98 -8.71 -3.13 8.34
CA TRP A 98 -8.21 -2.49 7.12
C TRP A 98 -8.66 -3.24 5.85
N THR A 99 -8.55 -4.56 5.83
CA THR A 99 -8.91 -5.38 4.65
C THR A 99 -10.41 -5.27 4.36
N SER A 100 -11.26 -5.36 5.38
CA SER A 100 -12.72 -5.25 5.23
C SER A 100 -13.16 -3.89 4.67
N GLU A 101 -12.44 -2.82 5.01
CA GLU A 101 -12.68 -1.49 4.45
C GLU A 101 -12.10 -1.37 3.04
N ALA A 102 -10.92 -1.95 2.81
CA ALA A 102 -10.20 -1.88 1.55
C ALA A 102 -10.93 -2.62 0.43
N GLU A 103 -11.48 -3.81 0.68
CA GLU A 103 -12.17 -4.64 -0.33
C GLU A 103 -13.32 -3.91 -1.04
N ALA A 104 -13.95 -2.93 -0.39
CA ALA A 104 -15.00 -2.10 -1.00
C ALA A 104 -14.51 -1.25 -2.18
N TYR A 105 -13.19 -1.01 -2.28
CA TYR A 105 -12.58 -0.29 -3.41
C TYR A 105 -12.29 -1.19 -4.62
N GLY A 106 -12.43 -2.51 -4.47
CA GLY A 106 -12.18 -3.51 -5.52
C GLY A 106 -10.70 -3.83 -5.74
N GLY A 107 -10.44 -4.87 -6.55
CA GLY A 107 -9.11 -5.46 -6.74
C GLY A 107 -8.93 -6.77 -5.98
N SER A 108 -7.74 -7.36 -6.08
CA SER A 108 -7.37 -8.59 -5.38
C SER A 108 -6.44 -8.32 -4.19
N TYR A 109 -6.72 -8.97 -3.07
CA TYR A 109 -6.00 -8.84 -1.80
C TYR A 109 -5.44 -10.20 -1.39
N LEU A 110 -4.11 -10.31 -1.32
CA LEU A 110 -3.48 -11.48 -0.74
C LEU A 110 -3.23 -11.24 0.75
N VAL A 111 -3.93 -11.96 1.62
CA VAL A 111 -3.95 -11.75 3.07
C VAL A 111 -3.18 -12.86 3.80
N GLY A 112 -2.18 -12.49 4.61
CA GLY A 112 -1.43 -13.43 5.44
C GLY A 112 -1.52 -13.13 6.95
N ASP A 113 -0.48 -13.46 7.74
CA ASP A 113 -0.45 -13.10 9.17
C ASP A 113 0.00 -11.65 9.38
N ARG A 114 -0.97 -10.75 9.58
CA ARG A 114 -0.77 -9.30 9.76
C ARG A 114 -0.08 -8.60 8.58
N TRP A 115 -0.29 -9.08 7.36
CA TRP A 115 0.13 -8.41 6.14
C TRP A 115 -0.88 -8.59 5.01
N VAL A 116 -0.93 -7.62 4.09
CA VAL A 116 -1.79 -7.66 2.90
C VAL A 116 -0.98 -7.18 1.69
N LEU A 117 -1.12 -7.85 0.55
CA LEU A 117 -0.70 -7.34 -0.74
C LEU A 117 -1.93 -6.99 -1.58
N VAL A 118 -1.98 -5.78 -2.16
CA VAL A 118 -3.00 -5.40 -3.14
C VAL A 118 -2.37 -5.47 -4.53
N VAL A 119 -2.97 -6.28 -5.40
CA VAL A 119 -2.42 -6.65 -6.71
C VAL A 119 -3.54 -6.92 -7.72
N SER A 120 -3.16 -7.11 -8.99
CA SER A 120 -4.05 -7.67 -10.01
C SER A 120 -4.39 -9.14 -9.75
N ASP A 121 -5.53 -9.63 -10.23
CA ASP A 121 -5.99 -11.01 -10.02
C ASP A 121 -4.94 -12.05 -10.47
N THR A 122 -4.35 -11.86 -11.65
CA THR A 122 -3.29 -12.73 -12.19
C THR A 122 -2.06 -12.76 -11.28
N THR A 123 -1.68 -11.61 -10.71
CA THR A 123 -0.53 -11.52 -9.81
C THR A 123 -0.85 -12.05 -8.41
N ALA A 124 -2.11 -11.98 -7.97
CA ALA A 124 -2.56 -12.57 -6.71
C ALA A 124 -2.30 -14.08 -6.66
N ASP A 125 -2.68 -14.82 -7.70
CA ASP A 125 -2.47 -16.27 -7.79
C ASP A 125 -0.97 -16.65 -7.76
N LEU A 126 -0.15 -15.90 -8.52
CA LEU A 126 1.29 -16.12 -8.55
C LEU A 126 1.92 -15.88 -7.17
N LEU A 127 1.53 -14.80 -6.50
CA LEU A 127 2.06 -14.45 -5.19
C LEU A 127 1.53 -15.37 -4.09
N HIS A 128 0.29 -15.85 -4.20
CA HIS A 128 -0.27 -16.88 -3.33
C HIS A 128 0.56 -18.17 -3.38
N ALA A 129 0.92 -18.64 -4.57
CA ALA A 129 1.79 -19.81 -4.72
C ALA A 129 3.18 -19.62 -4.08
N LYS A 130 3.66 -18.38 -3.98
CA LYS A 130 4.99 -18.05 -3.45
C LYS A 130 5.00 -17.78 -1.95
N LEU A 131 3.98 -17.09 -1.43
CA LEU A 131 3.92 -16.59 -0.06
C LEU A 131 2.90 -17.35 0.81
N GLY A 132 1.99 -18.12 0.21
CA GLY A 132 0.78 -18.59 0.87
C GLY A 132 -0.23 -17.44 1.05
N GLY A 133 -0.96 -17.46 2.17
CA GLY A 133 -2.03 -16.52 2.44
C GLY A 133 -3.35 -16.92 1.77
N VAL A 134 -4.35 -16.07 1.89
CA VAL A 134 -5.69 -16.25 1.31
C VAL A 134 -5.94 -15.08 0.37
N ILE A 135 -6.35 -15.36 -0.86
CA ILE A 135 -6.81 -14.31 -1.78
C ILE A 135 -8.25 -13.97 -1.40
N THR A 136 -8.49 -12.69 -1.14
CA THR A 136 -9.82 -12.12 -0.96
C THR A 136 -9.99 -10.96 -1.92
N GLY A 137 -11.21 -10.74 -2.39
CA GLY A 137 -11.46 -9.87 -3.53
C GLY A 137 -10.84 -10.32 -4.86
N GLY A 138 -11.41 -9.84 -5.97
CA GLY A 138 -11.12 -10.34 -7.32
C GLY A 138 -12.17 -11.34 -7.82
N ALA A 139 -12.49 -11.25 -9.12
CA ALA A 139 -13.50 -12.00 -9.92
C ALA A 139 -14.96 -12.15 -9.42
N ASP A 140 -15.22 -12.33 -8.11
CA ASP A 140 -16.53 -12.78 -7.59
C ASP A 140 -17.11 -11.85 -6.49
N HIS A 141 -17.29 -10.57 -6.81
CA HIS A 141 -18.16 -9.67 -6.02
C HIS A 141 -19.57 -9.51 -6.63
N THR A 142 -19.96 -10.39 -7.54
CA THR A 142 -21.36 -10.54 -7.94
C THR A 142 -22.11 -11.10 -6.73
N GLY A 143 -22.68 -10.19 -5.94
CA GLY A 143 -23.36 -10.52 -4.70
C GLY A 143 -24.28 -11.73 -4.85
N HIS A 144 -24.14 -12.68 -3.94
CA HIS A 144 -25.26 -13.51 -3.53
C HIS A 144 -26.31 -12.58 -2.91
N ALA A 145 -27.11 -11.95 -3.77
CA ALA A 145 -28.46 -11.58 -3.40
C ALA A 145 -29.23 -12.89 -3.33
N ASP A 146 -29.29 -13.47 -2.13
CA ASP A 146 -30.30 -14.44 -1.80
C ASP A 146 -31.65 -13.80 -2.15
N HIS A 147 -32.27 -14.28 -3.23
CA HIS A 147 -33.68 -14.05 -3.52
C HIS A 147 -34.48 -14.75 -2.41
N ALA A 148 -34.61 -14.09 -1.28
CA ALA A 148 -35.65 -14.42 -0.31
C ALA A 148 -36.96 -13.88 -0.87
N ASP A 149 -37.77 -14.82 -1.35
CA ASP A 149 -39.13 -14.67 -1.79
C ASP A 149 -39.94 -13.69 -0.92
N ARG A 150 -40.41 -12.60 -1.53
CA ARG A 150 -41.65 -11.96 -1.11
C ARG A 150 -42.44 -11.56 -2.34
N ALA A 151 -43.15 -12.55 -2.89
CA ALA A 151 -44.41 -12.28 -3.53
C ALA A 151 -45.36 -11.71 -2.46
N ASP A 152 -45.80 -10.47 -2.62
CA ASP A 152 -47.23 -10.17 -2.53
C ASP A 152 -47.56 -8.86 -3.24
N HIS A 153 -48.75 -8.86 -3.83
CA HIS A 153 -49.26 -8.04 -4.90
C HIS A 153 -49.94 -6.74 -4.42
N SER A 154 -49.99 -5.77 -5.35
CA SER A 154 -51.04 -4.73 -5.52
C SER A 154 -51.13 -3.59 -4.49
N ASP A 155 -51.06 -2.34 -4.97
CA ASP A 155 -52.29 -1.56 -5.26
C ASP A 155 -51.94 -0.23 -5.96
N HIS A 156 -52.75 0.15 -6.95
CA HIS A 156 -52.66 1.40 -7.69
C HIS A 156 -53.50 2.46 -6.96
N GLY A 157 -52.86 3.54 -6.49
CA GLY A 157 -53.51 4.66 -5.82
C GLY A 157 -53.34 5.98 -6.57
N ASP A 158 -54.47 6.64 -6.79
CA ASP A 158 -54.77 7.77 -7.66
C ASP A 158 -54.04 9.10 -7.45
N HIS A 159 -54.20 9.93 -8.49
CA HIS A 159 -53.91 11.34 -8.62
C HIS A 159 -54.47 12.23 -7.49
N ALA A 160 -53.65 13.19 -7.05
CA ALA A 160 -53.91 14.64 -7.02
C ALA A 160 -53.30 15.28 -5.76
N GLU A 161 -52.43 16.29 -5.93
CA GLU A 161 -52.69 17.55 -5.23
C GLU A 161 -52.00 18.72 -5.94
N GLU A 162 -52.83 19.72 -6.17
CA GLU A 162 -52.67 20.89 -6.99
C GLU A 162 -51.94 21.99 -6.20
N THR A 163 -51.02 22.67 -6.87
CA THR A 163 -50.28 23.81 -6.36
C THR A 163 -51.22 24.96 -5.99
N GLY A 164 -51.11 25.45 -4.76
CA GLY A 164 -51.89 26.59 -4.29
C GLY A 164 -51.69 27.88 -5.09
N HIS A 165 -52.79 28.61 -5.28
CA HIS A 165 -52.77 30.05 -5.56
C HIS A 165 -54.03 30.73 -5.00
N ASP A 166 -53.81 31.58 -4.00
CA ASP A 166 -54.73 32.63 -3.53
C ASP A 166 -54.71 33.78 -4.55
N PRO A 167 -55.86 34.35 -4.93
CA PRO A 167 -56.04 35.76 -4.60
C PRO A 167 -57.49 36.11 -4.21
N SER A 168 -57.61 36.72 -3.02
CA SER A 168 -58.26 38.02 -2.77
C SER A 168 -59.65 38.29 -3.35
N GLY A 169 -60.61 38.57 -2.46
CA GLY A 169 -61.27 39.88 -2.46
C GLY A 169 -62.77 39.98 -2.78
N ALA A 170 -63.53 40.24 -1.71
CA ALA A 170 -64.55 41.29 -1.54
C ALA A 170 -65.88 41.25 -2.32
N GLY A 171 -66.96 41.45 -1.56
CA GLY A 171 -68.17 42.17 -1.99
C GLY A 171 -69.48 41.44 -1.80
#